data_AF-A0A6C0F1V2-F1
#
_entry.id   AF-A0A6C0F1V2-F1
#
_cell.length_a   1.000
_cell.length_b   1.000
_cell.length_c   1.000
_cell.angle_alpha   90.00
_cell.angle_beta   90.00
_cell.angle_gamma   90.00
#
_symmetry.space_group_name_H-M   'P 1'
#
loop_
_entity.id
_entity.type
_entity.pdbx_description
1 polymer ?
#
loop_
_entity_poly.entity_id
_entity_poly.type
_entity_poly.pdbx_seq_one_letter_code
_entity_poly.pdbx_strand_id
1 'polypeptide(L)'
;MPRYTIRRYTYNKAKQLGLSVKPSTNKTKKIDVYNETTGEKIASVGANGMNDYPTYIQKRGPKCAKTRRRLYRIRHEKDRHVKMSNGWLSDKLLW
;
A
#
# COMPACT_ATOMS: atom_id res chain seq x y z
N MET A 1 1.79 17.55 9.78
CA MET A 1 1.34 16.14 9.79
C MET A 1 2.56 15.24 9.93
N PRO A 2 2.59 14.27 10.86
CA PRO A 2 3.71 13.35 11.01
C PRO A 2 3.92 12.53 9.73
N ARG A 3 5.19 12.31 9.37
CA ARG A 3 5.58 11.57 8.16
C ARG A 3 5.09 10.12 8.24
N TYR A 4 4.47 9.62 7.17
CA TYR A 4 4.01 8.23 7.11
C TYR A 4 5.19 7.26 7.29
N THR A 5 5.07 6.35 8.25
CA THR A 5 6.07 5.31 8.51
C THR A 5 5.60 4.00 7.89
N ILE A 6 6.37 3.50 6.92
CA ILE A 6 6.09 2.23 6.25
C ILE A 6 6.30 1.08 7.25
N ARG A 7 5.35 0.17 7.32
CA ARG A 7 5.40 -0.98 8.23
C ARG A 7 6.04 -2.19 7.56
N ARG A 8 6.58 -3.10 8.37
CA ARG A 8 7.19 -4.36 7.91
C ARG A 8 6.28 -5.19 7.01
N TYR A 9 4.96 -5.14 7.22
CA TYR A 9 3.97 -5.75 6.33
C TYR A 9 4.18 -5.35 4.87
N THR A 10 4.28 -4.05 4.60
CA THR A 10 4.39 -3.51 3.24
C THR A 10 5.73 -3.86 2.61
N TYR A 11 6.83 -3.78 3.38
CA TYR A 11 8.16 -4.22 2.90
C TYR A 11 8.17 -5.71 2.52
N ASN A 12 7.60 -6.57 3.38
CA ASN A 12 7.54 -8.00 3.10
C ASN A 12 6.72 -8.30 1.85
N LYS A 13 5.59 -7.59 1.66
CA LYS A 13 4.75 -7.74 0.46
C LYS A 13 5.45 -7.26 -0.80
N ALA A 14 6.16 -6.14 -0.73
CA ALA A 14 6.94 -5.63 -1.84
C ALA A 14 8.02 -6.64 -2.27
N LYS A 15 8.80 -7.14 -1.30
CA LYS A 15 9.86 -8.13 -1.55
C LYS A 15 9.32 -9.43 -2.17
N GLN A 16 8.16 -9.90 -1.70
CA GLN A 16 7.48 -11.08 -2.29
C GLN A 16 7.10 -10.89 -3.77
N LEU A 17 6.97 -9.65 -4.23
CA LEU A 17 6.58 -9.30 -5.59
C LEU A 17 7.75 -8.81 -6.44
N GLY A 18 8.99 -8.83 -5.93
CA GLY A 18 10.15 -8.27 -6.62
C GLY A 18 10.12 -6.74 -6.70
N LEU A 19 9.54 -6.08 -5.69
CA LEU A 19 9.38 -4.63 -5.61
C LEU A 19 10.07 -4.08 -4.36
N SER A 20 10.61 -2.87 -4.48
CA SER A 20 11.04 -2.08 -3.33
C SER A 20 10.09 -0.91 -3.08
N VAL A 21 9.98 -0.49 -1.81
CA VAL A 21 9.11 0.61 -1.40
C VAL A 21 9.86 1.63 -0.57
N LYS A 22 9.62 2.91 -0.84
CA LYS A 22 10.19 4.04 -0.07
C LYS A 22 9.08 5.03 0.29
N PRO A 23 9.24 5.86 1.34
CA PRO A 23 8.28 6.93 1.61
C PRO A 23 8.11 7.81 0.37
N SER A 24 6.87 8.15 0.03
CA SER A 24 6.62 8.86 -1.23
C SER A 24 7.25 10.25 -1.24
N THR A 25 7.79 10.65 -2.39
CA THR A 25 8.19 12.05 -2.62
C THR A 25 6.97 12.97 -2.82
N ASN A 26 5.82 12.41 -3.22
CA ASN A 26 4.59 13.15 -3.37
C ASN A 26 3.85 13.27 -2.02
N LYS A 27 3.63 14.51 -1.57
CA LYS A 27 2.95 14.82 -0.30
C LYS A 27 1.53 14.22 -0.18
N THR A 28 0.88 13.92 -1.28
CA THR A 28 -0.47 13.31 -1.32
C THR A 28 -0.45 11.79 -1.25
N LYS A 29 0.72 11.16 -1.40
CA LYS A 29 0.88 9.70 -1.44
C LYS A 29 1.69 9.18 -0.25
N LYS A 30 1.56 7.88 0.04
CA LYS A 30 2.23 7.23 1.17
C LYS A 30 3.59 6.66 0.79
N ILE A 31 3.61 5.87 -0.28
CA ILE A 31 4.80 5.14 -0.70
C ILE A 31 5.04 5.32 -2.19
N ASP A 32 6.31 5.36 -2.56
CA ASP A 32 6.77 5.15 -3.92
C ASP A 32 7.19 3.69 -4.07
N VAL A 33 6.75 3.07 -5.16
CA VAL A 33 7.04 1.68 -5.51
C VAL A 33 8.04 1.68 -6.64
N TYR A 34 9.09 0.88 -6.50
CA TYR A 34 10.14 0.73 -7.48
C TYR A 34 10.29 -0.75 -7.84
N ASN A 35 10.75 -1.00 -9.06
CA ASN A 35 11.23 -2.32 -9.45
C ASN A 35 12.51 -2.62 -8.66
N GLU A 36 12.57 -3.77 -7.97
CA GLU A 36 13.75 -4.15 -7.18
C GLU A 36 15.00 -4.33 -8.06
N THR A 37 14.81 -4.85 -9.28
CA THR A 37 15.91 -5.18 -10.19
C THR A 37 16.40 -3.98 -10.98
N THR A 38 15.48 -3.20 -11.58
CA THR A 38 15.86 -2.05 -12.43
C THR A 38 16.06 -0.77 -11.62
N GLY A 39 15.50 -0.68 -10.41
CA GLY A 39 15.50 0.53 -9.60
C GLY A 39 14.54 1.62 -10.10
N GLU A 40 13.80 1.36 -11.17
CA GLU A 40 12.88 2.33 -11.78
C GLU A 40 11.63 2.53 -10.94
N LYS A 41 11.16 3.78 -10.86
CA LYS A 41 9.93 4.12 -10.16
C LYS A 41 8.73 3.70 -11.00
N ILE A 42 7.91 2.81 -10.44
CA ILE A 42 6.69 2.32 -11.10
C ILE A 42 5.52 3.26 -10.80
N ALA A 43 5.30 3.54 -9.52
CA ALA A 43 4.10 4.25 -9.08
C ALA A 43 4.25 4.90 -7.70
N SER A 44 3.34 5.81 -7.36
CA SER A 44 3.18 6.37 -6.01
C SER A 44 1.77 6.05 -5.50
N VAL A 45 1.65 5.27 -4.42
CA VAL A 45 0.37 4.68 -3.98
C VAL A 45 0.02 4.96 -2.52
N GLY A 46 -1.29 4.82 -2.22
CA GLY A 46 -1.89 5.11 -0.92
C GLY A 46 -2.08 6.60 -0.67
N ALA A 47 -3.27 7.04 -0.27
CA ALA A 47 -3.53 8.44 0.06
C ALA A 47 -2.91 8.83 1.41
N ASN A 48 -2.13 9.92 1.45
CA ASN A 48 -1.60 10.47 2.69
C ASN A 48 -2.76 11.02 3.54
N GLY A 49 -2.86 10.60 4.80
CA GLY A 49 -3.98 10.92 5.71
C GLY A 49 -5.02 9.80 5.88
N MET A 50 -5.06 8.81 5.00
CA MET A 50 -5.93 7.63 5.17
C MET A 50 -5.20 6.50 5.89
N ASN A 51 -5.88 5.70 6.71
CA ASN A 51 -5.29 4.49 7.29
C ASN A 51 -5.20 3.38 6.24
N ASP A 52 -4.20 2.51 6.37
CA ASP A 52 -4.02 1.27 5.59
C ASP A 52 -4.21 0.04 6.49
N TYR A 53 -4.17 -1.16 5.90
CA TYR A 53 -4.38 -2.42 6.65
C TYR A 53 -3.46 -2.56 7.86
N PRO A 54 -2.13 -2.41 7.74
CA PRO A 54 -1.26 -2.59 8.90
C PRO A 54 -1.43 -1.45 9.93
N THR A 55 -1.87 -0.26 9.53
CA THR A 55 -2.27 0.82 10.47
C THR A 55 -3.56 0.51 11.22
N TYR A 56 -4.56 -0.08 10.55
CA TYR A 56 -5.77 -0.54 11.24
C TYR A 56 -5.48 -1.65 12.23
N ILE A 57 -4.54 -2.57 11.92
CA ILE A 57 -4.15 -3.62 12.86
C ILE A 57 -3.64 -3.01 14.17
N GLN A 58 -2.73 -2.03 14.11
CA GLN A 58 -2.19 -1.42 15.34
C GLN A 58 -3.22 -0.55 16.07
N LYS A 59 -4.02 0.24 15.35
CA LYS A 59 -4.95 1.19 15.99
C LYS A 59 -6.23 0.54 16.53
N ARG A 60 -6.73 -0.51 15.86
CA ARG A 60 -8.08 -1.06 16.08
C ARG A 60 -8.13 -2.58 16.11
N GLY A 61 -6.98 -3.24 16.03
CA GLY A 61 -6.88 -4.69 16.05
C GLY A 61 -7.23 -5.38 14.72
N PRO A 62 -6.94 -6.68 14.62
CA PRO A 62 -7.04 -7.45 13.38
C PRO A 62 -8.47 -7.62 12.87
N LYS A 63 -9.48 -7.68 13.76
CA LYS A 63 -10.89 -7.81 13.36
C LYS A 63 -11.34 -6.59 12.56
N CYS A 64 -11.08 -5.38 13.07
CA CYS A 64 -11.40 -4.14 12.38
C CYS A 64 -10.63 -4.02 11.05
N ALA A 65 -9.33 -4.36 11.06
CA ALA A 65 -8.49 -4.30 9.87
C ALA A 65 -8.99 -5.23 8.74
N LYS A 66 -9.38 -6.47 9.05
CA LYS A 66 -9.93 -7.42 8.08
C LYS A 66 -11.22 -6.91 7.45
N THR A 67 -12.13 -6.34 8.24
CA THR A 67 -13.37 -5.71 7.72
C THR A 67 -13.04 -4.53 6.80
N ARG A 68 -12.13 -3.64 7.21
CA ARG A 68 -11.72 -2.49 6.38
C ARG A 68 -11.08 -2.92 5.07
N ARG A 69 -10.24 -3.95 5.09
CA ARG A 69 -9.66 -4.56 3.89
C ARG A 69 -10.72 -5.14 2.95
N ARG A 70 -11.71 -5.86 3.48
CA ARG A 70 -12.82 -6.38 2.68
C ARG A 70 -13.58 -5.25 1.98
N LEU A 71 -13.94 -4.19 2.71
CA LEU A 71 -14.63 -3.02 2.16
C LEU A 71 -13.77 -2.27 1.13
N TYR A 72 -12.46 -2.17 1.36
CA TYR A 72 -11.54 -1.61 0.38
C TYR A 72 -11.59 -2.39 -0.94
N ARG A 73 -11.47 -3.72 -0.89
CA ARG A 73 -11.50 -4.59 -2.07
C ARG A 73 -12.81 -4.49 -2.85
N ILE A 74 -13.95 -4.46 -2.16
CA ILE A 74 -15.27 -4.29 -2.79
C ILE A 74 -15.34 -2.97 -3.57
N ARG A 75 -14.88 -1.86 -2.98
CA ARG A 75 -14.90 -0.54 -3.66
C ARG A 75 -13.94 -0.46 -4.84
N HIS A 76 -12.85 -1.22 -4.80
CA HIS A 76 -11.80 -1.23 -5.81
C HIS A 76 -11.82 -2.48 -6.70
N GLU A 77 -12.96 -3.17 -6.79
CA GLU A 77 -13.04 -4.41 -7.55
C GLU A 77 -12.71 -4.19 -9.04
N LYS A 78 -13.12 -3.05 -9.60
CA LYS A 78 -12.91 -2.71 -11.01
C LYS A 78 -11.43 -2.49 -11.38
N ASP A 79 -10.60 -2.03 -10.44
CA ASP A 79 -9.24 -1.55 -10.70
C ASP A 79 -8.14 -2.36 -9.98
N ARG A 80 -8.48 -3.13 -8.94
CA ARG A 80 -7.49 -3.90 -8.16
C ARG A 80 -6.91 -5.13 -8.86
N HIS A 81 -7.43 -5.52 -10.01
CA HIS A 81 -7.00 -6.72 -10.74
C HIS A 81 -6.00 -6.45 -11.86
N VAL A 82 -5.89 -5.20 -12.31
CA VAL A 82 -4.94 -4.81 -13.37
C VAL A 82 -3.53 -4.81 -12.79
N LYS A 83 -2.75 -5.86 -13.06
CA LYS A 83 -1.39 -6.05 -12.51
C LYS A 83 -0.54 -4.80 -12.72
N MET A 84 0.26 -4.46 -11.70
CA MET A 84 1.15 -3.29 -11.69
C MET A 84 0.46 -1.91 -11.78
N SER A 85 -0.87 -1.85 -11.90
CA SER A 85 -1.59 -0.58 -11.78
C SER A 85 -1.53 -0.01 -10.37
N ASN A 86 -1.83 1.28 -10.24
CA ASN A 86 -1.92 1.95 -8.94
C ASN A 86 -2.92 1.27 -7.98
N GLY A 87 -4.04 0.78 -8.51
CA GLY A 87 -5.07 0.06 -7.74
C GLY A 87 -4.56 -1.29 -7.23
N TRP A 88 -3.94 -2.07 -8.11
CA TRP A 88 -3.35 -3.37 -7.76
C TRP A 88 -2.21 -3.23 -6.74
N LEU A 89 -1.29 -2.29 -6.96
CA LEU A 89 -0.18 -2.02 -6.03
C LEU A 89 -0.71 -1.58 -4.66
N SER A 90 -1.75 -0.75 -4.62
CA SER A 90 -2.41 -0.38 -3.37
C SER A 90 -3.03 -1.59 -2.67
N ASP A 91 -3.75 -2.46 -3.38
CA ASP A 91 -4.36 -3.68 -2.82
C ASP A 91 -3.31 -4.65 -2.28
N LYS A 92 -2.17 -4.84 -2.98
CA LYS A 92 -1.17 -5.84 -2.56
C LYS A 92 -0.21 -5.36 -1.48
N LEU A 93 0.14 -4.08 -1.48
CA LEU A 93 1.18 -3.54 -0.59
C LEU A 93 0.60 -2.89 0.67
N LEU A 94 -0.57 -2.26 0.57
CA LEU A 94 -1.16 -1.47 1.66
C LEU A 94 -2.44 -2.09 2.23
N TRP A 95 -3.12 -2.94 1.47
CA TRP A 95 -4.36 -3.58 1.92
C TRP A 95 -4.24 -5.08 2.15
#